data_AF-A0A9P4UKN3-F1
#
_entry.id   AF-A0A9P4UKN3-F1
#
_cell.length_a   1.000
_cell.length_b   1.000
_cell.length_c   1.000
_cell.angle_alpha   90.00
_cell.angle_beta   90.00
_cell.angle_gamma   90.00
#
_symmetry.space_group_name_H-M   'P 1'
#
loop_
_entity.id
_entity.type
_entity.pdbx_description
1 polymer ?
#
loop_
_entity_poly.entity_id
_entity_poly.type
_entity_poly.pdbx_seq_one_letter_code
_entity_poly.pdbx_strand_id
1 'polypeptide(L)'
;MLNAKALTQVLAQNADGRICKTWFLMTGSGALLASSQTTTDRQLRKQVSVVALSWKDHAHTAEPAQSGFEHYTANGASSESPTTITIESQTANIIAKMIQPNLFLVLEGGTPPRRPGFEAKVTAEGQTHERYPSIGEGDISLPGSPHSLAASSVNSTVALSVLRYQREKLEAMAETIATDLESIGFSMPGENKENVF
;
A
#
# COMPACT_ATOMS: atom_id res chain seq x y z
N MET A 1 6.27 -25.19 5.34
CA MET A 1 5.82 -24.96 3.95
C MET A 1 4.60 -24.05 3.99
N LEU A 2 4.51 -23.06 3.09
CA LEU A 2 3.41 -22.09 3.05
C LEU A 2 2.08 -22.75 2.67
N ASN A 3 1.04 -22.64 3.50
CA ASN A 3 -0.28 -23.20 3.21
C ASN A 3 -1.16 -22.17 2.48
N ALA A 4 -1.13 -22.20 1.14
CA ALA A 4 -1.88 -21.27 0.30
C ALA A 4 -3.40 -21.28 0.56
N LYS A 5 -3.97 -22.44 0.94
CA LYS A 5 -5.40 -22.57 1.24
C LYS A 5 -5.76 -21.86 2.54
N ALA A 6 -4.94 -22.04 3.58
CA ALA A 6 -5.12 -21.34 4.85
C ALA A 6 -4.98 -19.82 4.68
N LEU A 7 -3.99 -19.36 3.89
CA LEU A 7 -3.84 -17.95 3.56
C LEU A 7 -5.05 -17.39 2.82
N THR A 8 -5.50 -18.07 1.77
CA THR A 8 -6.72 -17.69 1.02
C THR A 8 -7.92 -17.53 1.96
N GLN A 9 -8.07 -18.45 2.93
CA GLN A 9 -9.12 -18.38 3.92
C GLN A 9 -8.97 -17.18 4.87
N VAL A 10 -7.78 -16.90 5.38
CA VAL A 10 -7.51 -15.73 6.23
C VAL A 10 -7.78 -14.43 5.47
N LEU A 11 -7.34 -14.33 4.21
CA LEU A 11 -7.60 -13.18 3.35
C LEU A 11 -9.11 -12.98 3.12
N ALA A 12 -9.84 -14.06 2.84
CA ALA A 12 -11.28 -14.03 2.64
C ALA A 12 -12.06 -13.60 3.89
N GLN A 13 -11.66 -14.08 5.08
CA GLN A 13 -12.30 -13.70 6.35
C GLN A 13 -12.14 -12.21 6.69
N ASN A 14 -11.11 -11.56 6.14
CA ASN A 14 -10.84 -10.15 6.39
C ASN A 14 -11.45 -9.20 5.33
N ALA A 15 -12.10 -9.74 4.30
CA ALA A 15 -12.85 -8.95 3.32
C ALA A 15 -14.24 -8.59 3.86
N ASP A 16 -14.67 -7.34 3.64
CA ASP A 16 -15.96 -6.81 4.14
C ASP A 16 -16.85 -6.22 3.01
N GLY A 17 -16.42 -6.36 1.75
CA GLY A 17 -17.16 -5.95 0.55
C GLY A 17 -17.36 -4.43 0.38
N ARG A 18 -16.98 -3.61 1.37
CA ARG A 18 -17.18 -2.15 1.35
C ARG A 18 -15.86 -1.41 1.51
N ILE A 19 -15.21 -1.58 2.65
CA ILE A 19 -14.01 -0.83 3.04
C ILE A 19 -12.77 -1.61 2.64
N CYS A 20 -12.74 -2.91 2.90
CA CYS A 20 -11.69 -3.84 2.51
C CYS A 20 -12.30 -4.88 1.57
N LYS A 21 -12.26 -4.62 0.27
CA LYS A 21 -13.00 -5.40 -0.73
C LYS A 21 -12.26 -6.67 -1.11
N THR A 22 -10.98 -6.51 -1.46
CA THR A 22 -10.17 -7.60 -1.99
C THR A 22 -8.81 -7.58 -1.32
N TRP A 23 -8.36 -8.75 -0.88
CA TRP A 23 -7.01 -8.96 -0.36
C TRP A 23 -6.27 -9.91 -1.27
N PHE A 24 -4.99 -9.65 -1.52
CA PHE A 24 -4.17 -10.61 -2.25
C PHE A 24 -2.69 -10.52 -1.87
N LEU A 25 -2.02 -11.65 -2.03
CA LEU A 25 -0.58 -11.80 -1.90
C LEU A 25 0.02 -11.96 -3.30
N MET A 26 1.08 -11.22 -3.58
CA MET A 26 1.78 -11.31 -4.85
C MET A 26 3.29 -11.17 -4.69
N THR A 27 4.02 -11.59 -5.72
CA THR A 27 5.46 -11.37 -5.82
C THR A 27 5.76 -9.99 -6.42
N GLY A 28 7.02 -9.53 -6.31
CA GLY A 28 7.49 -8.31 -6.99
C GLY A 28 7.38 -8.35 -8.51
N SER A 29 7.46 -9.55 -9.10
CA SER A 29 7.24 -9.78 -10.53
C SER A 29 5.76 -9.73 -10.96
N GLY A 30 4.82 -9.60 -10.01
CA GLY A 30 3.39 -9.61 -10.29
C GLY A 30 2.78 -11.01 -10.42
N ALA A 31 3.42 -12.04 -9.86
CA ALA A 31 2.80 -13.37 -9.76
C ALA A 31 1.88 -13.41 -8.54
N LEU A 32 0.62 -13.80 -8.74
CA LEU A 32 -0.38 -13.92 -7.69
C LEU A 32 -0.19 -15.24 -6.90
N LEU A 33 -0.05 -15.15 -5.58
CA LEU A 33 0.16 -16.29 -4.69
C LEU A 33 -1.12 -16.74 -3.98
N ALA A 34 -1.91 -15.78 -3.50
CA ALA A 34 -3.19 -16.02 -2.84
C ALA A 34 -4.11 -14.80 -2.99
N SER A 35 -5.41 -15.02 -2.91
CA SER A 35 -6.42 -13.95 -3.00
C SER A 35 -7.61 -14.27 -2.10
N SER A 36 -8.30 -13.25 -1.59
CA SER A 36 -9.59 -13.41 -0.92
C SER A 36 -10.69 -13.85 -1.87
N GLN A 37 -10.52 -13.62 -3.18
CA GLN A 37 -11.45 -14.06 -4.21
C GLN A 37 -11.06 -15.45 -4.71
N THR A 38 -12.06 -16.33 -4.82
CA THR A 38 -11.87 -17.73 -5.27
C THR A 38 -11.56 -17.85 -6.76
N THR A 39 -11.79 -16.79 -7.54
CA THR A 39 -11.62 -16.78 -8.99
C THR A 39 -10.74 -15.61 -9.40
N THR A 40 -9.62 -15.91 -10.06
CA THR A 40 -8.75 -14.89 -10.66
C THR A 40 -9.42 -14.31 -11.90
N ASP A 41 -10.11 -13.18 -11.74
CA ASP A 41 -10.78 -12.49 -12.85
C ASP A 41 -9.84 -11.52 -13.58
N ARG A 42 -10.36 -10.87 -14.64
CA ARG A 42 -9.61 -9.89 -15.45
C ARG A 42 -9.24 -8.65 -14.62
N GLN A 43 -10.06 -8.30 -13.63
CA GLN A 43 -9.87 -7.11 -12.82
C GLN A 43 -8.73 -7.30 -11.83
N LEU A 44 -8.67 -8.43 -11.14
CA LEU A 44 -7.58 -8.78 -10.21
C LEU A 44 -6.23 -8.80 -10.93
N ARG A 45 -6.16 -9.39 -12.14
CA ARG A 45 -4.94 -9.36 -12.96
C ARG A 45 -4.50 -7.93 -13.28
N LYS A 46 -5.44 -7.07 -13.66
CA LYS A 46 -5.15 -5.65 -13.93
C LYS A 46 -4.60 -4.95 -12.68
N GLN A 47 -5.16 -5.23 -11.50
CA GLN A 47 -4.69 -4.65 -10.24
C GLN A 47 -3.27 -5.12 -9.90
N VAL A 48 -3.01 -6.42 -9.98
CA VAL A 48 -1.67 -6.99 -9.77
C VAL A 48 -0.65 -6.33 -10.70
N SER A 49 -0.97 -6.17 -11.99
CA SER A 49 -0.09 -5.47 -12.94
C SER A 49 0.14 -4.00 -12.58
N VAL A 50 -0.91 -3.28 -12.18
CA VAL A 50 -0.81 -1.87 -11.76
C VAL A 50 0.12 -1.75 -10.55
N VAL A 51 -0.05 -2.58 -9.53
CA VAL A 51 0.79 -2.54 -8.34
C VAL A 51 2.24 -2.90 -8.66
N ALA A 52 2.48 -3.95 -9.44
CA ALA A 52 3.84 -4.35 -9.82
C ALA A 52 4.57 -3.27 -10.62
N LEU A 53 3.89 -2.61 -11.58
CA LEU A 53 4.45 -1.51 -12.35
C LEU A 53 4.72 -0.29 -11.48
N SER A 54 3.75 0.14 -10.67
CA SER A 54 3.94 1.27 -9.75
C SER A 54 5.07 1.00 -8.76
N TRP A 55 5.19 -0.23 -8.23
CA TRP A 55 6.29 -0.60 -7.35
C TRP A 55 7.64 -0.50 -8.05
N LYS A 56 7.74 -1.06 -9.25
CA LYS A 56 8.96 -1.04 -10.04
C LYS A 56 9.40 0.39 -10.39
N ASP A 57 8.47 1.27 -10.77
CA ASP A 57 8.76 2.67 -11.08
C ASP A 57 9.36 3.41 -9.87
N HIS A 58 8.80 3.18 -8.68
CA HIS A 58 9.30 3.76 -7.43
C HIS A 58 10.62 3.13 -6.95
N ALA A 59 10.81 1.83 -7.15
CA ALA A 59 12.07 1.16 -6.83
C ALA A 59 13.23 1.63 -7.72
N HIS A 60 12.99 1.87 -9.02
CA HIS A 60 14.02 2.40 -9.92
C HIS A 60 14.35 3.87 -9.66
N THR A 61 13.40 4.65 -9.17
CA THR A 61 13.65 6.06 -8.81
C THR A 61 14.48 6.18 -7.53
N ALA A 62 14.47 5.16 -6.67
CA ALA A 62 15.27 5.11 -5.45
C ALA A 62 16.72 4.64 -5.67
N GLU A 63 17.07 4.12 -6.84
CA GLU A 63 18.46 3.82 -7.18
C GLU A 63 19.19 5.12 -7.53
N PRO A 64 20.25 5.53 -6.78
CA PRO A 64 21.00 6.73 -7.11
C PRO A 64 21.67 6.52 -8.48
N ALA A 65 21.39 7.42 -9.42
CA ALA A 65 22.14 7.52 -10.64
C ALA A 65 23.64 7.60 -10.31
N GLN A 66 24.38 6.54 -10.61
CA GLN A 66 25.83 6.57 -10.68
C GLN A 66 26.23 7.44 -11.88
N SER A 67 26.10 8.76 -11.74
CA SER A 67 26.73 9.73 -12.63
C SER A 67 27.48 10.71 -11.74
N GLY A 68 28.80 10.58 -11.74
CA GLY A 68 29.69 11.31 -10.85
C GLY A 68 29.54 12.82 -10.97
N PHE A 69 29.17 13.46 -9.88
CA PHE A 69 29.72 14.74 -9.45
C PHE A 69 29.33 14.93 -7.97
N GLU A 70 30.33 15.00 -7.10
CA GLU A 70 30.12 15.30 -5.68
C GLU A 70 29.54 16.71 -5.54
N HIS A 71 28.33 16.81 -5.02
CA HIS A 71 27.82 18.07 -4.47
C HIS A 71 27.40 17.84 -3.03
N TYR A 72 28.22 18.35 -2.11
CA TYR A 72 27.91 18.43 -0.69
C TYR A 72 26.70 19.36 -0.50
N THR A 73 25.51 18.77 -0.35
CA THR A 73 24.39 19.44 0.30
C THR A 73 23.82 18.53 1.38
N ALA A 74 23.81 19.04 2.59
CA ALA A 74 23.31 18.39 3.78
C ALA A 74 21.78 18.26 3.69
N ASN A 75 21.30 17.06 3.36
CA ASN A 75 20.08 16.50 3.94
C ASN A 75 20.08 14.98 3.69
N GLY A 76 20.39 14.21 4.73
CA GLY A 76 20.45 12.75 4.68
C GLY A 76 19.07 12.12 4.59
N ALA A 77 18.41 12.24 3.44
CA ALA A 77 17.37 11.30 3.05
C ALA A 77 18.09 10.09 2.45
N SER A 78 18.37 9.08 3.28
CA SER A 78 18.66 7.73 2.79
C SER A 78 17.59 7.39 1.76
N SER A 79 18.01 7.05 0.54
CA SER A 79 17.12 6.54 -0.50
C SER A 79 16.66 5.15 -0.07
N GLU A 80 15.71 5.11 0.87
CA GLU A 80 15.13 3.88 1.38
C GLU A 80 14.21 3.32 0.31
N SER A 81 14.42 2.04 -0.01
CA SER A 81 13.48 1.28 -0.82
C SER A 81 12.07 1.44 -0.24
N PRO A 82 11.04 1.70 -1.07
CA PRO A 82 9.68 1.84 -0.57
C PRO A 82 9.28 0.60 0.21
N THR A 83 8.51 0.77 1.28
CA THR A 83 7.91 -0.34 2.05
C THR A 83 6.43 -0.46 1.78
N THR A 84 5.77 0.66 1.48
CA THR A 84 4.34 0.72 1.18
C THR A 84 4.08 1.63 -0.01
N ILE A 85 3.16 1.24 -0.90
CA ILE A 85 2.64 2.09 -1.97
C ILE A 85 1.13 2.18 -1.84
N THR A 86 0.62 3.40 -1.93
CA THR A 86 -0.82 3.70 -1.96
C THR A 86 -1.17 4.30 -3.32
N ILE A 87 -2.11 3.66 -4.02
CA ILE A 87 -2.67 4.09 -5.29
C ILE A 87 -4.12 4.48 -5.06
N GLU A 88 -4.38 5.77 -5.19
CA GLU A 88 -5.71 6.36 -5.01
C GLU A 88 -6.38 6.62 -6.35
N SER A 89 -7.60 6.11 -6.53
CA SER A 89 -8.40 6.33 -7.73
C SER A 89 -9.80 6.82 -7.38
N GLN A 90 -10.59 7.15 -8.41
CA GLN A 90 -11.98 7.57 -8.21
C GLN A 90 -12.83 6.51 -7.49
N THR A 91 -12.56 5.23 -7.75
CA THR A 91 -13.44 4.10 -7.42
C THR A 91 -12.89 3.15 -6.36
N ALA A 92 -11.58 3.20 -6.12
CA ALA A 92 -10.89 2.33 -5.17
C ALA A 92 -9.56 2.93 -4.69
N ASN A 93 -9.16 2.51 -3.51
CA ASN A 93 -7.78 2.67 -3.02
C ASN A 93 -7.09 1.31 -3.11
N ILE A 94 -5.84 1.28 -3.53
CA ILE A 94 -5.02 0.07 -3.48
C ILE A 94 -3.82 0.39 -2.59
N ILE A 95 -3.58 -0.45 -1.59
CA ILE A 95 -2.49 -0.26 -0.65
C ILE A 95 -1.67 -1.55 -0.66
N ALA A 96 -0.42 -1.47 -1.07
CA ALA A 96 0.50 -2.57 -1.18
C ALA A 96 1.65 -2.38 -0.20
N LYS A 97 1.89 -3.36 0.67
CA LYS A 97 2.98 -3.36 1.65
C LYS A 97 3.90 -4.55 1.39
N MET A 98 5.20 -4.29 1.36
CA MET A 98 6.23 -5.31 1.32
C MET A 98 6.34 -5.96 2.70
N ILE A 99 6.08 -7.26 2.79
CA ILE A 99 6.17 -8.04 4.04
C ILE A 99 7.46 -8.86 4.14
N GLN A 100 8.04 -9.23 3.00
CA GLN A 100 9.38 -9.81 2.85
C GLN A 100 9.96 -9.32 1.51
N PRO A 101 11.28 -9.46 1.24
CA PRO A 101 11.83 -9.16 -0.07
C PRO A 101 11.04 -9.87 -1.19
N ASN A 102 10.56 -9.10 -2.16
CA ASN A 102 9.74 -9.58 -3.28
C ASN A 102 8.40 -10.24 -2.89
N LEU A 103 7.87 -10.02 -1.68
CA LEU A 103 6.56 -10.51 -1.24
C LEU A 103 5.70 -9.34 -0.72
N PHE A 104 4.52 -9.20 -1.33
CA PHE A 104 3.62 -8.07 -1.10
C PHE A 104 2.26 -8.54 -0.63
N LEU A 105 1.78 -7.94 0.47
CA LEU A 105 0.38 -7.98 0.86
C LEU A 105 -0.32 -6.75 0.28
N VAL A 106 -1.44 -6.96 -0.41
CA VAL A 106 -2.17 -5.89 -1.06
C VAL A 106 -3.64 -5.90 -0.64
N LEU A 107 -4.13 -4.71 -0.34
CA LEU A 107 -5.53 -4.42 -0.04
C LEU A 107 -6.12 -3.51 -1.12
N GLU A 108 -7.17 -3.98 -1.80
CA GLU A 108 -8.11 -3.12 -2.51
C GLU A 108 -9.23 -2.70 -1.57
N GLY A 109 -9.32 -1.40 -1.32
CA GLY A 109 -10.36 -0.79 -0.52
C GLY A 109 -11.37 -0.01 -1.34
N GLY A 110 -12.60 0.10 -0.82
CA GLY A 110 -13.59 1.03 -1.37
C GLY A 110 -13.28 2.47 -1.01
N THR A 111 -13.82 3.39 -1.80
CA THR A 111 -13.73 4.82 -1.55
C THR A 111 -15.12 5.40 -1.33
N PRO A 112 -15.28 6.37 -0.42
CA PRO A 112 -16.46 7.23 -0.40
C PRO A 112 -16.59 8.00 -1.72
N PRO A 113 -17.79 8.52 -2.08
CA PRO A 113 -17.97 9.35 -3.26
C PRO A 113 -16.97 10.52 -3.29
N ARG A 114 -16.05 10.49 -4.25
CA ARG A 114 -15.01 11.52 -4.43
C ARG A 114 -15.57 12.69 -5.25
N ARG A 115 -15.01 13.89 -5.02
CA ARG A 115 -15.38 15.09 -5.77
C ARG A 115 -15.16 14.90 -7.29
N PRO A 116 -15.97 15.53 -8.15
CA PRO A 116 -15.66 15.64 -9.57
C PRO A 116 -14.29 16.29 -9.75
N GLY A 117 -13.44 15.72 -10.62
CA GLY A 117 -12.07 16.20 -10.85
C GLY A 117 -11.04 15.74 -9.82
N PHE A 118 -11.29 14.65 -9.07
CA PHE A 118 -10.24 14.00 -8.29
C PHE A 118 -9.18 13.41 -9.22
N GLU A 119 -7.92 13.72 -8.96
CA GLU A 119 -6.77 13.24 -9.71
C GLU A 119 -6.19 12.00 -9.04
N ALA A 120 -5.98 10.94 -9.83
CA ALA A 120 -5.36 9.72 -9.33
C ALA A 120 -3.95 10.01 -8.80
N LYS A 121 -3.64 9.48 -7.62
CA LYS A 121 -2.36 9.73 -6.94
C LYS A 121 -1.72 8.42 -6.56
N VAL A 122 -0.41 8.30 -6.83
CA VAL A 122 0.43 7.22 -6.31
C VAL A 122 1.37 7.83 -5.27
N THR A 123 1.41 7.24 -4.08
CA THR A 123 2.30 7.66 -2.99
C THR A 123 3.12 6.45 -2.55
N ALA A 124 4.44 6.59 -2.53
CA ALA A 124 5.35 5.58 -1.99
C ALA A 124 5.90 6.05 -0.64
N GLU A 125 5.87 5.17 0.36
CA GLU A 125 6.26 5.44 1.74
C GLU A 125 7.44 4.52 2.12
N GLY A 126 8.56 5.14 2.56
CA GLY A 126 9.74 4.46 3.12
C GLY A 126 9.58 4.12 4.61
N GLN A 127 10.58 3.47 5.21
CA GLN A 127 10.50 2.99 6.60
C GLN A 127 10.49 4.14 7.63
N THR A 128 11.05 5.30 7.26
CA THR A 128 11.21 6.49 8.11
C THR A 128 10.26 7.64 7.78
N HIS A 129 9.45 7.55 6.71
CA HIS A 129 8.53 8.63 6.39
C HIS A 129 7.44 8.75 7.45
N GLU A 130 7.49 9.90 8.12
CA GLU A 130 6.57 10.34 9.17
C GLU A 130 5.14 9.89 8.85
N ARG A 131 4.54 9.14 9.79
CA ARG A 131 3.10 8.88 9.79
C ARG A 131 2.41 10.17 9.40
N TYR A 132 1.58 10.10 8.36
CA TYR A 132 0.61 11.14 7.99
C TYR A 132 0.17 11.90 9.24
N PRO A 133 0.16 13.24 9.21
CA PRO A 133 0.22 14.07 10.40
C PRO A 133 -0.72 13.52 11.46
N SER A 134 -0.13 13.13 12.60
CA SER A 134 -0.86 12.84 13.82
C SER A 134 -1.83 14.00 14.01
N ILE A 135 -3.13 13.77 13.80
CA ILE A 135 -4.13 14.65 14.40
C ILE A 135 -3.86 14.47 15.89
N GLY A 136 -3.10 15.41 16.46
CA GLY A 136 -2.89 15.48 17.88
C GLY A 136 -4.26 15.41 18.55
N GLU A 137 -4.34 14.69 19.65
CA GLU A 137 -5.52 14.56 20.50
C GLU A 137 -5.89 15.89 21.19
N GLY A 138 -5.83 17.00 20.47
CA GLY A 138 -6.03 18.34 20.99
C GLY A 138 -6.12 19.38 19.90
N ASP A 139 -7.16 19.32 19.05
CA ASP A 139 -7.77 20.55 18.54
C ASP A 139 -9.21 20.32 18.04
N ILE A 140 -10.12 20.11 18.99
CA ILE A 140 -11.53 20.49 18.78
C ILE A 140 -11.64 21.95 19.23
N SER A 141 -11.05 22.87 18.46
CA SER A 141 -11.37 24.29 18.58
C SER A 141 -12.54 24.61 17.64
N LEU A 142 -13.65 24.97 18.30
CA LEU A 142 -14.91 25.50 17.77
C LEU A 142 -14.71 26.85 17.02
N PRO A 143 -15.76 27.41 16.39
CA PRO A 143 -15.79 27.86 15.00
C PRO A 143 -15.44 29.35 14.84
N GLY A 144 -14.76 29.66 13.74
CA GLY A 144 -14.52 31.04 13.32
C GLY A 144 -14.29 31.16 11.83
N SER A 145 -15.39 31.25 11.05
CA SER A 145 -15.59 32.20 9.94
C SER A 145 -16.75 31.71 9.04
N PRO A 146 -17.87 32.46 8.93
CA PRO A 146 -19.03 32.03 8.17
C PRO A 146 -18.94 32.55 6.73
N HIS A 147 -18.36 31.80 5.81
CA HIS A 147 -18.70 31.95 4.39
C HIS A 147 -18.42 30.65 3.62
N SER A 148 -19.52 29.93 3.33
CA SER A 148 -19.73 28.99 2.22
C SER A 148 -18.63 27.96 1.91
N LEU A 149 -18.63 26.76 2.52
CA LEU A 149 -18.05 25.50 1.94
C LEU A 149 -18.40 24.21 2.74
N ALA A 150 -19.54 24.14 3.45
CA ALA A 150 -19.80 23.08 4.43
C ALA A 150 -20.04 21.66 3.88
N ALA A 151 -20.33 21.48 2.58
CA ALA A 151 -20.45 20.14 1.98
C ALA A 151 -19.10 19.54 1.55
N SER A 152 -18.04 20.35 1.42
CA SER A 152 -16.75 19.92 0.88
C SER A 152 -15.80 19.33 1.93
N SER A 153 -15.99 19.65 3.21
CA SER A 153 -15.09 19.26 4.31
C SER A 153 -15.42 17.87 4.89
N VAL A 154 -16.69 17.48 4.89
CA VAL A 154 -17.12 16.19 5.44
C VAL A 154 -16.69 15.03 4.53
N ASN A 155 -16.79 15.19 3.21
CA ASN A 155 -16.39 14.11 2.28
C ASN A 155 -14.88 13.88 2.27
N SER A 156 -14.06 14.92 2.45
CA SER A 156 -12.60 14.77 2.53
C SER A 156 -12.17 14.12 3.84
N THR A 157 -12.78 14.50 4.97
CA THR A 157 -12.51 13.88 6.28
C THR A 157 -12.92 12.41 6.32
N VAL A 158 -14.06 12.05 5.71
CA VAL A 158 -14.51 10.65 5.60
C VAL A 158 -13.60 9.84 4.65
N ALA A 159 -13.13 10.42 3.54
CA ALA A 159 -12.19 9.73 2.65
C ALA A 159 -10.85 9.44 3.36
N LEU A 160 -10.35 10.40 4.14
CA LEU A 160 -9.13 10.23 4.95
C LEU A 160 -9.32 9.19 6.05
N SER A 161 -10.46 9.18 6.75
CA SER A 161 -10.72 8.19 7.81
C SER A 161 -10.83 6.77 7.24
N VAL A 162 -11.47 6.60 6.08
CA VAL A 162 -11.53 5.31 5.38
C VAL A 162 -10.15 4.83 4.96
N LEU A 163 -9.32 5.71 4.37
CA LEU A 163 -7.95 5.36 3.99
C LEU A 163 -7.11 4.98 5.22
N ARG A 164 -7.25 5.73 6.33
CA ARG A 164 -6.58 5.41 7.59
C ARG A 164 -6.96 4.04 8.12
N TYR A 165 -8.25 3.72 8.15
CA TYR A 165 -8.73 2.41 8.59
C TYR A 165 -8.21 1.29 7.68
N GLN A 166 -8.21 1.49 6.36
CA GLN A 166 -7.66 0.53 5.40
C GLN A 166 -6.17 0.26 5.67
N ARG A 167 -5.39 1.31 5.93
CA ARG A 167 -3.96 1.20 6.27
C ARG A 167 -3.73 0.49 7.59
N GLU A 168 -4.45 0.86 8.63
CA GLU A 168 -4.34 0.24 9.95
C GLU A 168 -4.64 -1.25 9.89
N LYS A 169 -5.67 -1.63 9.13
CA LYS A 169 -6.02 -3.03 8.93
C LYS A 169 -5.00 -3.78 8.08
N LEU A 170 -4.44 -3.15 7.05
CA LEU A 170 -3.34 -3.73 6.26
C LEU A 170 -2.11 -3.96 7.15
N GLU A 171 -1.77 -3.00 8.00
CA GLU A 171 -0.62 -3.07 8.89
C GLU A 171 -0.74 -4.24 9.88
N ALA A 172 -1.88 -4.34 10.57
CA ALA A 172 -2.14 -5.43 11.51
C ALA A 172 -2.09 -6.81 10.83
N MET A 173 -2.62 -6.92 9.60
CA MET A 173 -2.57 -8.16 8.84
C MET A 173 -1.15 -8.47 8.36
N ALA A 174 -0.42 -7.46 7.90
CA ALA A 174 0.96 -7.59 7.45
C ALA A 174 1.86 -8.07 8.58
N GLU A 175 1.74 -7.49 9.77
CA GLU A 175 2.47 -7.89 10.97
C GLU A 175 2.15 -9.34 11.33
N THR A 176 0.87 -9.70 11.40
CA THR A 176 0.43 -11.07 11.73
C THR A 176 0.98 -12.09 10.73
N ILE A 177 0.91 -11.80 9.42
CA ILE A 177 1.44 -12.69 8.38
C ILE A 177 2.96 -12.74 8.47
N ALA A 178 3.65 -11.62 8.64
CA ALA A 178 5.11 -11.58 8.75
C ALA A 178 5.61 -12.43 9.93
N THR A 179 5.00 -12.28 11.12
CA THR A 179 5.33 -13.08 12.31
C THR A 179 5.06 -14.57 12.08
N ASP A 180 3.96 -14.93 11.41
CA ASP A 180 3.67 -16.34 11.09
C ASP A 180 4.68 -16.91 10.10
N LEU A 181 5.07 -16.14 9.07
CA LEU A 181 6.11 -16.53 8.10
C LEU A 181 7.47 -16.75 8.79
N GLU A 182 7.85 -15.87 9.71
CA GLU A 182 9.07 -16.02 10.51
C GLU A 182 9.02 -17.25 11.41
N SER A 183 7.90 -17.49 12.09
CA SER A 183 7.67 -18.65 12.96
C SER A 183 7.82 -19.98 12.20
N ILE A 184 7.34 -20.05 10.96
CA ILE A 184 7.49 -21.24 10.11
C ILE A 184 8.84 -21.30 9.38
N GLY A 185 9.72 -20.30 9.56
CA GLY A 185 11.01 -20.19 8.88
C GLY A 185 10.89 -19.98 7.36
N PHE A 186 9.75 -19.45 6.89
CA PHE A 186 9.56 -19.16 5.47
C PHE A 186 10.24 -17.84 5.11
N SER A 187 11.21 -17.92 4.21
CA SER A 187 11.77 -16.76 3.54
C SER A 187 11.43 -16.87 2.06
N MET A 188 10.90 -15.80 1.49
CA MET A 188 10.79 -15.68 0.04
C MET A 188 12.18 -15.85 -0.59
N PRO A 189 12.35 -16.71 -1.61
CA PRO A 189 13.63 -16.84 -2.28
C PRO A 189 13.99 -15.50 -2.92
N GLY A 190 15.22 -15.03 -2.69
CA GLY A 190 15.73 -13.86 -3.37
C GLY A 190 15.66 -14.08 -4.88
N GLU A 191 15.41 -13.01 -5.63
CA GLU A 191 15.72 -13.05 -7.06
C GLU A 191 17.23 -13.25 -7.16
N ASN A 192 17.67 -14.47 -7.46
CA ASN A 192 19.04 -14.71 -7.86
C ASN A 192 19.29 -13.79 -9.05
N LYS A 193 20.04 -12.70 -8.82
CA LYS A 193 20.82 -12.04 -9.85
C LYS A 193 21.86 -13.07 -10.29
N GLU A 194 21.46 -14.07 -11.07
CA GLU A 194 22.41 -14.84 -11.85
C GLU A 194 23.13 -13.82 -12.72
N ASN A 195 24.40 -13.60 -12.40
CA ASN A 195 25.36 -12.88 -13.21
C ASN A 195 25.33 -13.46 -14.62
N VAL A 196 24.58 -12.83 -15.50
CA VAL A 196 24.80 -12.93 -16.94
C VAL A 196 25.46 -11.62 -17.32
N PHE A 197 26.78 -11.57 -17.21
CA PHE A 197 27.76 -11.19 -18.23
C PHE A 197 29.16 -11.12 -17.61
#